data_AF-A0A960TM93-F1
#
_entry.id   AF-A0A960TM93-F1
#
_cell.length_a   1.000
_cell.length_b   1.000
_cell.length_c   1.000
_cell.angle_alpha   90.00
_cell.angle_beta   90.00
_cell.angle_gamma   90.00
#
_symmetry.space_group_name_H-M   'P 1'
#
loop_
_entity.id
_entity.type
_entity.pdbx_description
1 polymer ?
#
loop_
_entity_poly.entity_id
_entity_poly.type
_entity_poly.pdbx_seq_one_letter_code
_entity_poly.pdbx_strand_id
1 'polypeptide(L)'
;SKAITDYEENDSLRCAVLFAHGKHFTVGLQLDEVREWILQNNKIEYPEGQIDPFKADHLLDRSIQIAKTISENAPLGIRATLENAYTYLEKGESVASQTIQERVIQLMRSEDGSEGTKSFLEKRKANFQGK
;
A
#
# COMPACT_ATOMS: atom_id res chain seq x y z
N SER A 1 -3.31 18.74 -5.06
CA SER A 1 -2.80 17.54 -4.35
C SER A 1 -2.56 17.75 -2.86
N LYS A 2 -3.19 18.74 -2.18
CA LYS A 2 -2.80 19.15 -0.82
C LYS A 2 -2.73 18.00 0.20
N ALA A 3 -3.74 17.12 0.27
CA ALA A 3 -3.74 16.01 1.22
C ALA A 3 -2.60 14.99 1.00
N ILE A 4 -2.20 14.77 -0.25
CA ILE A 4 -1.08 13.87 -0.58
C ILE A 4 0.24 14.58 -0.24
N THR A 5 0.36 15.87 -0.55
CA THR A 5 1.53 16.67 -0.16
C THR A 5 1.71 16.69 1.36
N ASP A 6 0.64 16.96 2.11
CA ASP A 6 0.66 16.94 3.58
C ASP A 6 1.03 15.55 4.14
N TYR A 7 0.67 14.47 3.44
CA TYR A 7 1.05 13.11 3.79
C TYR A 7 2.54 12.85 3.54
N GLU A 8 3.04 13.17 2.34
CA GLU A 8 4.43 12.96 1.94
C GLU A 8 5.41 13.79 2.77
N GLU A 9 5.02 14.99 3.20
CA GLU A 9 5.86 15.89 4.02
C GLU A 9 5.86 15.55 5.51
N ASN A 10 5.03 14.59 5.96
CA ASN A 10 4.89 14.24 7.37
C ASN A 10 5.42 12.84 7.68
N ASP A 11 6.66 12.79 8.18
CA ASP A 11 7.36 11.55 8.55
C ASP A 11 6.67 10.70 9.63
N SER A 12 5.69 11.26 10.36
CA SER A 12 4.91 10.51 11.36
C SER A 12 3.77 9.69 10.73
N LEU A 13 3.38 9.98 9.49
CA LEU A 13 2.35 9.24 8.76
C LEU A 13 2.97 8.04 8.04
N ARG A 14 2.24 6.92 8.00
CA ARG A 14 2.77 5.61 7.54
C ARG A 14 1.98 4.96 6.41
N CYS A 15 0.70 5.26 6.34
CA CYS A 15 -0.21 4.74 5.32
C CYS A 15 -1.38 5.71 5.19
N ALA A 16 -1.88 5.89 3.96
CA ALA A 16 -3.05 6.69 3.68
C ALA A 16 -4.13 5.84 3.01
N VAL A 17 -5.39 6.11 3.33
CA VAL A 17 -6.55 5.55 2.63
C VAL A 17 -7.20 6.68 1.84
N LEU A 18 -7.19 6.56 0.51
CA LEU A 18 -7.97 7.43 -0.36
C LEU A 18 -9.35 6.81 -0.56
N PHE A 19 -10.40 7.58 -0.29
CA PHE A 19 -11.78 7.16 -0.47
C PHE A 19 -12.63 8.33 -0.99
N ALA A 20 -13.86 8.03 -1.43
CA ALA A 20 -14.80 9.04 -1.89
C ALA A 20 -16.13 8.92 -1.15
N HIS A 21 -16.83 10.04 -1.04
CA HIS A 21 -18.21 10.07 -0.58
C HIS A 21 -19.14 9.93 -1.78
N GLY A 22 -20.13 9.03 -1.66
CA GLY A 22 -21.13 8.78 -2.70
C GLY A 22 -21.12 7.33 -3.19
N LYS A 23 -21.80 7.08 -4.32
CA LYS A 23 -21.97 5.72 -4.85
C LYS A 23 -20.70 5.15 -5.51
N HIS A 24 -19.73 5.99 -5.84
CA HIS A 24 -18.56 5.61 -6.66
C HIS A 24 -17.29 6.28 -6.13
N PHE A 25 -16.14 5.62 -6.32
CA PHE A 25 -14.82 6.13 -5.91
C PHE A 25 -14.32 7.28 -6.80
N THR A 26 -14.25 7.04 -8.11
CA THR A 26 -13.96 8.06 -9.12
C THR A 26 -14.53 7.60 -10.47
N VAL A 27 -14.85 8.54 -11.35
CA VAL A 27 -15.21 8.27 -12.75
C VAL A 27 -13.99 8.31 -13.68
N GLY A 28 -12.80 8.58 -13.16
CA GLY A 28 -11.56 8.68 -13.92
C GLY A 28 -11.55 9.88 -14.90
N LEU A 29 -10.66 9.81 -15.88
CA LEU A 29 -10.64 10.71 -17.04
C LEU A 29 -11.24 9.96 -18.23
N GLN A 30 -12.40 10.44 -18.70
CA GLN A 30 -13.20 10.02 -19.86
C GLN A 30 -14.07 8.75 -19.73
N LEU A 31 -15.36 9.01 -19.49
CA LEU A 31 -16.44 8.00 -19.55
C LEU A 31 -16.80 7.60 -20.99
N ASP A 32 -16.41 8.39 -22.00
CA ASP A 32 -16.85 8.22 -23.38
C ASP A 32 -16.36 6.91 -24.01
N GLU A 33 -15.15 6.46 -23.65
CA GLU A 33 -14.56 5.21 -24.18
C GLU A 33 -15.22 3.95 -23.64
N VAL A 34 -15.75 4.01 -22.41
CA VAL A 34 -16.32 2.85 -21.71
C VAL A 34 -17.85 2.82 -21.79
N ARG A 35 -18.47 3.95 -22.16
CA ARG A 35 -19.92 4.15 -22.21
C ARG A 35 -20.61 3.14 -23.12
N GLU A 36 -20.13 2.95 -24.34
CA GLU A 36 -20.74 2.01 -25.30
C GLU A 36 -20.68 0.58 -24.79
N TRP A 37 -19.55 0.19 -24.18
CA TRP A 37 -19.40 -1.15 -23.61
C TRP A 37 -20.34 -1.40 -22.42
N ILE A 38 -20.52 -0.41 -21.54
CA ILE A 38 -21.47 -0.48 -20.41
C ILE A 38 -22.92 -0.57 -20.92
N LEU A 39 -23.29 0.26 -21.92
CA LEU A 39 -24.63 0.26 -22.50
C LEU A 39 -24.96 -1.06 -23.21
N GLN A 40 -23.97 -1.69 -23.85
CA GLN A 40 -24.15 -2.96 -24.56
C GLN A 40 -24.23 -4.16 -23.62
N ASN A 41 -23.43 -4.19 -22.55
CA ASN A 41 -23.32 -5.37 -21.68
C ASN A 41 -24.16 -5.29 -20.41
N ASN A 42 -24.73 -4.11 -20.09
CA ASN A 42 -25.64 -3.81 -18.98
C ASN A 42 -25.16 -4.22 -17.57
N LYS A 43 -23.95 -4.77 -17.44
CA LYS A 43 -23.34 -5.26 -16.20
C LYS A 43 -21.85 -5.55 -16.42
N ILE A 44 -21.03 -5.24 -15.41
CA ILE A 44 -19.68 -5.81 -15.29
C ILE A 44 -19.82 -7.12 -14.52
N GLU A 45 -19.48 -8.25 -15.13
CA GLU A 45 -19.46 -9.54 -14.45
C GLU A 45 -18.06 -9.86 -13.95
N TYR A 46 -18.00 -10.27 -12.68
CA TYR A 46 -16.77 -10.69 -12.04
C TYR A 46 -16.78 -12.22 -11.89
N PRO A 47 -15.65 -12.91 -12.10
CA PRO A 47 -15.52 -14.34 -11.85
C PRO A 47 -15.97 -14.74 -10.44
N GLU A 48 -16.40 -15.98 -10.28
CA GLU A 48 -16.84 -16.53 -8.99
C GLU A 48 -15.76 -16.36 -7.91
N GLY A 49 -16.16 -15.89 -6.74
CA GLY A 49 -15.26 -15.57 -5.62
C GLY A 49 -14.61 -14.18 -5.67
N GLN A 50 -14.82 -13.40 -6.74
CA GLN A 50 -14.36 -12.01 -6.80
C GLN A 50 -15.40 -11.04 -6.23
N ILE A 51 -14.90 -9.96 -5.65
CA ILE A 51 -15.71 -8.89 -5.07
C ILE A 51 -16.01 -7.85 -6.15
N ASP A 52 -17.29 -7.51 -6.34
CA ASP A 52 -17.70 -6.37 -7.17
C ASP A 52 -17.30 -5.06 -6.43
N PRO A 53 -16.29 -4.32 -6.90
CA PRO A 53 -15.81 -3.11 -6.24
C PRO A 53 -16.84 -1.98 -6.26
N PHE A 54 -17.90 -2.07 -7.08
CA PHE A 54 -18.98 -1.08 -7.14
C PHE A 54 -20.19 -1.41 -6.25
N LYS A 55 -20.24 -2.61 -5.67
CA LYS A 55 -21.33 -3.07 -4.80
C LYS A 55 -20.90 -3.62 -3.45
N ALA A 56 -19.60 -3.67 -3.19
CA ALA A 56 -19.09 -4.17 -1.93
C ALA A 56 -19.36 -3.17 -0.79
N ASP A 57 -20.21 -3.58 0.13
CA ASP A 57 -20.36 -2.92 1.41
C ASP A 57 -19.08 -3.12 2.24
N HIS A 58 -18.74 -2.15 3.10
CA HIS A 58 -17.59 -2.20 4.01
C HIS A 58 -16.18 -2.11 3.39
N LEU A 59 -16.04 -1.73 2.11
CA LEU A 59 -14.71 -1.53 1.51
C LEU A 59 -13.85 -0.55 2.31
N LEU A 60 -14.42 0.57 2.77
CA LEU A 60 -13.69 1.54 3.58
C LEU A 60 -13.20 0.94 4.91
N ASP A 61 -14.07 0.22 5.63
CA ASP A 61 -13.69 -0.43 6.89
C ASP A 61 -12.56 -1.44 6.67
N ARG A 62 -12.65 -2.23 5.60
CA ARG A 62 -11.61 -3.20 5.25
C ARG A 62 -10.30 -2.52 4.85
N SER A 63 -10.36 -1.44 4.07
CA SER A 63 -9.18 -0.65 3.71
C SER A 63 -8.50 -0.05 4.94
N ILE A 64 -9.27 0.46 5.90
CA ILE A 64 -8.73 0.98 7.17
C ILE A 64 -8.04 -0.13 7.98
N GLN A 65 -8.62 -1.33 8.03
CA GLN A 65 -7.98 -2.47 8.71
C GLN A 65 -6.63 -2.83 8.07
N ILE A 66 -6.57 -2.88 6.73
CA ILE A 66 -5.34 -3.16 6.01
C ILE A 66 -4.31 -2.06 6.25
N ALA A 67 -4.72 -0.78 6.15
CA ALA A 67 -3.85 0.35 6.42
C ALA A 67 -3.30 0.32 7.85
N LYS A 68 -4.11 -0.08 8.83
CA LYS A 68 -3.68 -0.28 10.21
C LYS A 68 -2.62 -1.37 10.29
N THR A 69 -2.85 -2.54 9.70
CA THR A 69 -1.86 -3.63 9.67
C THR A 69 -0.54 -3.17 9.04
N ILE A 70 -0.59 -2.45 7.92
CA ILE A 70 0.61 -1.89 7.29
C ILE A 70 1.33 -0.94 8.24
N SER A 71 0.60 0.01 8.84
CA SER A 71 1.16 1.04 9.73
C SER A 71 1.82 0.49 11.01
N GLU A 72 1.57 -0.77 11.37
CA GLU A 72 2.19 -1.44 12.51
C GLU A 72 3.57 -2.03 12.21
N ASN A 73 4.01 -2.05 10.95
CA ASN A 73 5.32 -2.57 10.54
C ASN A 73 6.39 -1.47 10.50
N ALA A 74 7.66 -1.90 10.41
CA ALA A 74 8.81 -1.01 10.28
C ALA A 74 8.68 -0.16 9.00
N PRO A 75 8.58 1.18 9.13
CA PRO A 75 8.40 2.10 8.00
C PRO A 75 9.52 2.02 6.98
N LEU A 76 10.78 1.91 7.45
CA LEU A 76 11.93 1.74 6.57
C LEU A 76 11.86 0.41 5.79
N GLY A 77 11.38 -0.66 6.43
CA GLY A 77 11.18 -1.95 5.77
C GLY A 77 10.13 -1.89 4.66
N ILE A 78 8.97 -1.27 4.92
CA ILE A 78 7.92 -1.10 3.91
C ILE A 78 8.45 -0.31 2.70
N ARG A 79 9.11 0.83 2.94
CA ARG A 79 9.69 1.65 1.88
C ARG A 79 10.70 0.87 1.04
N ALA A 80 11.60 0.15 1.70
CA ALA A 80 12.58 -0.71 1.03
C ALA A 80 11.93 -1.80 0.16
N THR A 81 10.83 -2.41 0.63
CA THR A 81 10.07 -3.39 -0.16
C THR A 81 9.45 -2.74 -1.39
N LEU A 82 8.83 -1.56 -1.25
CA LEU A 82 8.25 -0.83 -2.38
C LEU A 82 9.31 -0.41 -3.41
N GLU A 83 10.42 0.17 -2.96
CA GLU A 83 11.54 0.56 -3.82
C GLU A 83 12.13 -0.63 -4.59
N ASN A 84 12.22 -1.80 -3.95
CA ASN A 84 12.69 -3.01 -4.61
C ASN A 84 11.69 -3.53 -5.64
N ALA A 85 10.38 -3.47 -5.35
CA ALA A 85 9.34 -3.81 -6.32
C ALA A 85 9.40 -2.87 -7.55
N TYR A 86 9.63 -1.57 -7.35
CA TYR A 86 9.83 -0.64 -8.47
C TYR A 86 11.09 -0.97 -9.27
N THR A 87 12.20 -1.29 -8.57
CA THR A 87 13.45 -1.72 -9.23
C THR A 87 13.22 -2.98 -10.07
N TYR A 88 12.44 -3.93 -9.59
CA TYR A 88 12.07 -5.14 -10.35
C TYR A 88 11.31 -4.78 -11.63
N LEU A 89 10.30 -3.92 -11.53
CA LEU A 89 9.48 -3.52 -12.68
C LEU A 89 10.30 -2.75 -13.74
N GLU A 90 11.25 -1.92 -13.32
CA GLU A 90 12.05 -1.09 -14.22
C GLU A 90 13.26 -1.84 -14.81
N LYS A 91 13.96 -2.65 -13.99
CA LYS A 91 15.31 -3.18 -14.29
C LYS A 91 15.39 -4.70 -14.25
N GLY A 92 14.29 -5.37 -13.89
CA GLY A 92 14.20 -6.84 -13.83
C GLY A 92 14.76 -7.46 -12.55
N GLU A 93 14.55 -8.77 -12.44
CA GLU A 93 14.80 -9.58 -11.24
C GLU A 93 16.26 -9.58 -10.78
N SER A 94 17.21 -9.69 -11.71
CA SER A 94 18.63 -9.80 -11.39
C SER A 94 19.13 -8.57 -10.61
N VAL A 95 18.75 -7.37 -11.07
CA VAL A 95 19.15 -6.11 -10.42
C VAL A 95 18.44 -5.93 -9.08
N ALA A 96 17.14 -6.23 -9.01
CA ALA A 96 16.38 -6.16 -7.77
C ALA A 96 16.96 -7.10 -6.69
N SER A 97 17.38 -8.31 -7.08
CA SER A 97 17.95 -9.31 -6.18
C SER A 97 19.34 -8.94 -5.68
N GLN A 98 20.16 -8.29 -6.51
CA GLN A 98 21.50 -7.84 -6.08
C GLN A 98 21.40 -6.66 -5.11
N THR A 99 20.50 -5.72 -5.37
CA THR A 99 20.38 -4.48 -4.57
C THR A 99 19.67 -4.68 -3.22
N ILE A 100 18.86 -5.74 -3.06
CA ILE A 100 18.13 -5.96 -1.81
C ILE A 100 19.04 -6.36 -0.65
N GLN A 101 20.13 -7.11 -0.90
CA GLN A 101 21.00 -7.61 0.18
C GLN A 101 21.63 -6.50 1.00
N GLU A 102 22.22 -5.51 0.31
CA GLU A 102 22.81 -4.33 0.98
C GLU A 102 21.73 -3.55 1.74
N ARG A 103 20.54 -3.39 1.16
CA ARG A 103 19.42 -2.70 1.79
C ARG A 103 18.96 -3.40 3.07
N VAL A 104 18.84 -4.72 3.07
CA VAL A 104 18.52 -5.50 4.27
C VAL A 104 19.56 -5.30 5.36
N ILE A 105 20.85 -5.29 5.03
CA ILE A 105 21.92 -5.02 6.02
C ILE A 105 21.75 -3.63 6.64
N GLN A 106 21.43 -2.60 5.84
CA GLN A 106 21.22 -1.25 6.36
C GLN A 106 19.98 -1.18 7.26
N LEU A 107 18.88 -1.83 6.88
CA LEU A 107 17.66 -1.88 7.70
C LEU A 107 17.92 -2.55 9.06
N MET A 108 18.67 -3.65 9.09
CA MET A 108 19.00 -4.34 10.34
C MET A 108 19.89 -3.52 11.27
N ARG A 109 20.64 -2.55 10.73
CA ARG A 109 21.49 -1.63 11.50
C ARG A 109 20.74 -0.39 12.00
N SER A 110 19.49 -0.19 11.57
CA SER A 110 18.69 0.96 11.96
C SER A 110 18.13 0.83 13.39
N GLU A 111 17.61 1.92 13.93
CA GLU A 111 16.92 1.89 15.23
C GLU A 111 15.71 0.95 15.18
N ASP A 112 14.93 1.02 14.10
CA ASP A 112 13.79 0.12 13.86
C ASP A 112 14.20 -1.34 13.69
N GLY A 113 15.36 -1.63 13.09
CA GLY A 113 15.89 -3.00 13.02
C GLY A 113 16.20 -3.58 14.40
N SER A 114 16.80 -2.75 15.25
CA SER A 114 17.09 -3.10 16.64
C SER A 114 15.82 -3.27 17.47
N GLU A 115 14.87 -2.34 17.35
CA GLU A 115 13.58 -2.40 18.02
C GLU A 115 12.75 -3.61 17.58
N GLY A 116 12.71 -3.92 16.28
CA GLY A 116 12.00 -5.10 15.76
C GLY A 116 12.54 -6.41 16.32
N THR A 117 13.87 -6.53 16.42
CA THR A 117 14.52 -7.68 17.05
C THR A 117 14.17 -7.76 18.53
N LYS A 118 14.26 -6.64 19.25
CA LYS A 118 13.96 -6.55 20.68
C LYS A 118 12.51 -6.89 20.99
N SER A 119 11.55 -6.28 20.28
CA SER A 119 10.12 -6.49 20.50
C SER A 119 9.69 -7.93 20.22
N PHE A 120 10.33 -8.57 19.24
CA PHE A 120 10.10 -9.98 18.92
C PHE A 120 10.54 -10.89 20.08
N LEU A 121 11.74 -10.70 20.61
CA LEU A 121 12.25 -11.45 21.76
C LEU A 121 11.39 -11.23 23.01
N GLU A 122 10.94 -10.00 23.22
CA GLU A 122 10.10 -9.60 24.36
C GLU A 122 8.62 -9.92 24.18
N LYS A 123 8.18 -10.44 23.01
CA LYS A 123 6.78 -10.72 22.65
C LYS A 123 5.83 -9.54 22.89
N ARG A 124 6.29 -8.33 22.57
CA ARG A 124 5.48 -7.11 22.65
C ARG A 124 5.34 -6.44 21.28
N LYS A 125 4.42 -5.49 21.20
CA LYS A 125 4.30 -4.64 20.01
C LYS A 125 5.56 -3.77 19.86
N ALA A 126 6.08 -3.70 18.64
CA ALA A 126 7.20 -2.84 18.28
C ALA A 126 6.77 -1.36 18.27
N ASN A 127 7.70 -0.47 18.61
CA ASN A 127 7.52 0.97 18.56
C ASN A 127 8.44 1.61 17.51
N PHE A 128 8.12 1.40 16.23
CA PHE A 128 8.93 1.90 15.12
C PHE A 128 8.87 3.43 14.96
N GLN A 129 10.04 4.05 14.81
CA GLN A 129 10.22 5.49 14.66
C GLN A 129 10.58 5.90 13.23
N GLY A 130 10.89 4.94 12.34
CA GLY A 130 11.31 5.21 10.97
C GLY A 130 12.77 5.64 10.86
N LYS A 131 13.62 5.17 11.77
CA LYS A 131 15.04 5.52 11.92
C LYS A 131 15.92 4.28 12.04
#